data_AF-A0A550BRE9-F1
#
_entry.id   AF-A0A550BRE9-F1
#
_cell.length_a   1.000
_cell.length_b   1.000
_cell.length_c   1.000
_cell.angle_alpha   90.00
_cell.angle_beta   90.00
_cell.angle_gamma   90.00
#
_symmetry.space_group_name_H-M   'P 1'
#
loop_
_entity.id
_entity.type
_entity.pdbx_description
1 polymer ?
#
loop_
_entity_poly.entity_id
_entity_poly.type
_entity_poly.pdbx_seq_one_letter_code
_entity_poly.pdbx_strand_id
1 'polypeptide(L)'
;GIKVEYCKAYARVKRWDEEVPLLREEMRRTLVSLEAKGARWEGIAKAENRPGPLGEGARAYAHSQARVYRRLAAHFTELWK
;
A
#
# COMPACT_ATOMS: atom_id res chain seq x y z
N GLY A 1 34.37 27.70 8.79
CA GLY A 1 34.30 28.20 7.41
C GLY A 1 32.87 28.18 6.91
N ILE A 2 32.24 29.35 6.79
CA ILE A 2 30.81 29.52 6.43
C ILE A 2 30.41 28.79 5.13
N LYS A 3 31.34 28.69 4.17
CA LYS A 3 31.13 28.00 2.87
C LYS A 3 30.84 26.50 3.02
N VAL A 4 31.49 25.82 3.95
CA VAL A 4 31.31 24.37 4.17
C VAL A 4 29.94 24.08 4.77
N GLU A 5 29.52 24.90 5.73
CA GLU A 5 28.19 24.76 6.34
C GLU A 5 27.07 25.09 5.34
N TYR A 6 27.28 26.08 4.46
CA TYR A 6 26.37 26.35 3.35
C TYR A 6 26.22 25.16 2.39
N CYS A 7 27.34 24.55 1.96
CA CYS A 7 27.29 23.38 1.08
C CYS A 7 26.54 22.20 1.71
N LYS A 8 26.73 21.95 3.02
CA LYS A 8 26.00 20.91 3.75
C LYS A 8 24.51 21.19 3.84
N ALA A 9 24.13 22.44 4.12
CA ALA A 9 22.73 22.84 4.18
C ALA A 9 22.05 22.71 2.80
N TYR A 10 22.72 23.20 1.75
CA TYR A 10 22.25 23.10 0.37
C TYR A 10 22.08 21.65 -0.10
N ALA A 11 23.03 20.76 0.21
CA ALA A 11 22.94 19.35 -0.12
C ALA A 11 21.76 18.65 0.56
N ARG A 12 21.42 19.03 1.81
CA ARG A 12 20.24 18.50 2.50
C ARG A 12 18.94 18.97 1.86
N VAL A 13 18.86 20.25 1.47
CA VAL A 13 17.69 20.78 0.75
C VAL A 13 17.51 20.05 -0.57
N LYS A 14 18.58 19.91 -1.36
CA LYS A 14 18.53 19.17 -2.63
C LYS A 14 18.09 17.71 -2.47
N ARG A 15 18.57 17.02 -1.44
CA ARG A 15 18.12 15.66 -1.13
C ARG A 15 16.64 15.64 -0.76
N TRP A 16 16.20 16.56 0.07
CA TRP A 16 14.79 16.66 0.48
C TRP A 16 13.85 16.93 -0.71
N ASP A 17 14.30 17.77 -1.66
CA ASP A 17 13.57 18.04 -2.91
C ASP A 17 13.36 16.78 -3.76
N GLU A 18 14.26 15.79 -3.66
CA GLU A 18 14.15 14.50 -4.35
C GLU A 18 13.37 13.46 -3.53
N GLU A 19 13.63 13.38 -2.22
CA GLU A 19 13.03 12.39 -1.32
C GLU A 19 11.51 12.58 -1.16
N VAL A 20 11.02 13.82 -1.12
CA VAL A 20 9.58 14.08 -0.96
C VAL A 20 8.76 13.55 -2.14
N PRO A 21 9.10 13.83 -3.43
CA PRO A 21 8.45 13.20 -4.57
C PRO A 21 8.54 11.68 -4.58
N LEU A 22 9.70 11.11 -4.22
CA LEU A 22 9.89 9.66 -4.17
C LEU A 22 8.96 9.00 -3.14
N LEU A 23 8.86 9.59 -1.95
CA LEU A 23 7.97 9.11 -0.90
C LEU A 23 6.50 9.15 -1.33
N ARG A 24 6.07 10.24 -1.99
CA ARG A 24 4.71 10.36 -2.55
C ARG A 24 4.43 9.27 -3.60
N GLU A 25 5.39 9.02 -4.48
CA GLU A 25 5.25 7.97 -5.50
C GLU A 25 5.23 6.56 -4.88
N GLU A 26 6.04 6.30 -3.85
CA GLU A 26 6.03 5.03 -3.13
C GLU A 26 4.67 4.78 -2.46
N MET A 27 4.05 5.83 -1.90
CA MET A 27 2.71 5.74 -1.31
C MET A 27 1.63 5.52 -2.36
N ARG A 28 1.70 6.21 -3.50
CA ARG A 28 0.81 5.92 -4.63
C ARG A 28 0.92 4.45 -5.06
N ARG A 29 2.13 3.91 -5.19
CA ARG A 29 2.36 2.49 -5.54
C ARG A 29 1.87 1.52 -4.48
N THR A 30 2.03 1.88 -3.21
CA THR A 30 1.56 1.09 -2.08
C THR A 30 0.04 0.96 -2.11
N LEU A 31 -0.69 2.05 -2.34
CA LEU A 31 -2.15 2.03 -2.46
C LEU A 31 -2.60 1.10 -3.60
N VAL A 32 -2.04 1.26 -4.80
CA VAL A 32 -2.34 0.41 -5.96
C VAL A 32 -2.07 -1.07 -5.65
N SER A 33 -0.96 -1.36 -4.95
CA SER A 33 -0.59 -2.72 -4.58
C SER A 33 -1.56 -3.34 -3.57
N LEU A 34 -2.06 -2.55 -2.61
CA LEU A 34 -3.05 -3.01 -1.63
C LEU A 34 -4.40 -3.30 -2.29
N GLU A 35 -4.85 -2.43 -3.20
CA GLU A 35 -6.09 -2.65 -3.97
C GLU A 35 -5.98 -3.91 -4.84
N ALA A 36 -4.87 -4.08 -5.56
CA ALA A 36 -4.62 -5.26 -6.38
C ALA A 36 -4.60 -6.55 -5.54
N LYS A 37 -4.01 -6.53 -4.34
CA LYS A 37 -4.04 -7.67 -3.40
C LYS A 37 -5.47 -7.96 -2.92
N GLY A 38 -6.25 -6.93 -2.60
CA GLY A 38 -7.66 -7.07 -2.25
C GLY A 38 -8.47 -7.74 -3.36
N ALA A 39 -8.34 -7.24 -4.59
CA ALA A 39 -9.00 -7.80 -5.77
C ALA A 39 -8.58 -9.26 -6.05
N ARG A 40 -7.29 -9.58 -5.85
CA ARG A 40 -6.80 -10.96 -5.96
C ARG A 40 -7.50 -11.90 -4.97
N TRP A 41 -7.67 -11.48 -3.72
CA TRP A 41 -8.39 -12.27 -2.72
C TRP A 41 -9.87 -12.47 -3.07
N GLU A 42 -10.52 -11.47 -3.66
CA GLU A 42 -11.88 -11.63 -4.19
C GLU A 42 -11.94 -12.61 -5.36
N GLY A 43 -10.93 -12.59 -6.23
CA GLY A 43 -10.77 -13.60 -7.30
C GLY A 43 -10.64 -15.01 -6.74
N ILE A 44 -9.83 -15.19 -5.69
CA ILE A 44 -9.68 -16.48 -4.99
C ILE A 44 -11.02 -16.93 -4.40
N ALA A 45 -11.76 -16.04 -3.73
CA ALA A 45 -13.07 -16.35 -3.17
C ALA A 45 -14.06 -16.79 -4.25
N LYS A 46 -14.04 -16.14 -5.42
CA LYS A 46 -14.89 -16.50 -6.57
C LYS A 46 -14.49 -17.85 -7.20
N ALA A 47 -13.20 -18.17 -7.23
CA ALA A 47 -12.69 -19.41 -7.80
C ALA A 47 -12.88 -20.63 -6.87
N GLU A 48 -13.09 -20.42 -5.58
CA GLU A 48 -13.28 -21.49 -4.59
C GLU A 48 -14.65 -22.18 -4.76
N ASN A 49 -14.63 -23.34 -5.40
CA ASN A 49 -15.81 -24.12 -5.77
C ASN A 49 -16.01 -25.37 -4.90
N ARG A 50 -15.17 -25.63 -3.90
CA ARG A 50 -15.32 -26.83 -3.08
C ARG A 50 -16.67 -26.79 -2.34
N PRO A 51 -17.41 -27.92 -2.32
CA PRO A 51 -18.65 -28.02 -1.59
C PRO A 51 -18.41 -28.19 -0.09
N GLY A 52 -19.44 -27.88 0.69
CA GLY A 52 -19.47 -28.11 2.13
C GLY A 52 -18.68 -27.07 2.96
N PRO A 53 -18.59 -27.31 4.29
CA PRO A 53 -18.10 -26.33 5.24
C PRO A 53 -16.67 -25.84 4.98
N LEU A 54 -15.82 -26.70 4.40
CA LEU A 54 -14.44 -26.34 4.08
C LEU A 54 -14.37 -25.28 2.96
N GLY A 55 -15.18 -25.41 1.93
CA GLY A 55 -15.25 -24.43 0.84
C GLY A 55 -15.89 -23.12 1.29
N GLU A 56 -16.93 -23.19 2.13
CA GLU A 56 -17.52 -22.02 2.77
C GLU A 56 -16.51 -21.26 3.63
N GLY A 57 -15.75 -21.98 4.47
CA GLY A 57 -14.70 -21.41 5.29
C GLY A 57 -13.59 -20.76 4.46
N ALA A 58 -13.17 -21.41 3.37
CA ALA A 58 -12.16 -20.87 2.46
C ALA A 58 -12.64 -19.57 1.77
N ARG A 59 -13.89 -19.52 1.28
CA ARG A 59 -14.49 -18.28 0.73
C ARG A 59 -14.59 -17.18 1.78
N ALA A 60 -15.08 -17.50 2.97
CA ALA A 60 -15.21 -16.54 4.07
C ALA A 60 -13.85 -15.96 4.47
N TYR A 61 -12.83 -16.80 4.55
CA TYR A 61 -11.46 -16.36 4.83
C TYR A 61 -10.91 -15.46 3.72
N ALA A 62 -11.10 -15.84 2.45
CA ALA A 62 -10.65 -15.03 1.32
C ALA A 62 -11.32 -13.65 1.29
N HIS A 63 -12.63 -13.56 1.57
CA HIS A 63 -13.32 -12.28 1.74
C HIS A 63 -12.81 -11.47 2.93
N SER A 64 -12.49 -12.12 4.05
CA SER A 64 -11.87 -11.47 5.20
C SER A 64 -10.52 -10.84 4.83
N GLN A 65 -9.68 -11.57 4.09
CA GLN A 65 -8.40 -11.06 3.59
C GLN A 65 -8.59 -9.88 2.64
N ALA A 66 -9.51 -9.98 1.67
CA ALA A 66 -9.84 -8.86 0.78
C ALA A 66 -10.24 -7.60 1.57
N ARG A 67 -11.05 -7.76 2.62
CA ARG A 67 -11.47 -6.67 3.51
C ARG A 67 -10.29 -6.05 4.27
N VAL A 68 -9.33 -6.85 4.73
CA VAL A 68 -8.12 -6.33 5.40
C VAL A 68 -7.33 -5.42 4.46
N TYR A 69 -7.05 -5.88 3.24
CA TYR A 69 -6.29 -5.08 2.26
C TYR A 69 -7.02 -3.79 1.86
N ARG A 70 -8.34 -3.84 1.68
CA ARG A 70 -9.15 -2.64 1.41
C ARG A 70 -9.14 -1.65 2.58
N ARG A 71 -9.20 -2.13 3.82
CA ARG A 71 -9.10 -1.27 5.01
C ARG A 71 -7.72 -0.62 5.12
N LEU A 72 -6.64 -1.35 4.84
CA LEU A 72 -5.29 -0.79 4.81
C LEU A 72 -5.17 0.29 3.71
N ALA A 73 -5.69 0.02 2.51
CA ALA A 73 -5.70 1.00 1.43
C ALA A 73 -6.45 2.27 1.86
N ALA A 74 -7.69 2.14 2.35
CA ALA A 74 -8.48 3.27 2.81
C ALA A 74 -7.78 4.05 3.94
N HIS A 75 -7.17 3.36 4.90
CA HIS A 75 -6.44 4.00 5.98
C HIS A 75 -5.25 4.82 5.46
N PHE A 76 -4.44 4.25 4.56
CA PHE A 76 -3.33 4.98 3.96
C PHE A 76 -3.79 6.10 3.02
N THR A 77 -4.91 5.93 2.32
CA THR A 77 -5.49 7.03 1.54
C THR A 77 -5.84 8.21 2.44
N GLU A 78 -6.50 7.98 3.59
CA GLU A 78 -6.80 9.07 4.54
C GLU A 78 -5.55 9.68 5.17
N LEU A 79 -4.53 8.87 5.48
CA LEU A 79 -3.28 9.34 6.08
C LEU A 79 -2.46 10.21 5.12
N TRP A 80 -2.57 9.97 3.81
CA TRP A 80 -1.74 10.61 2.77
C TRP A 80 -2.51 11.56 1.86
N LYS A 81 -3.73 11.97 2.26
CA LYS A 81 -4.42 13.13 1.68
C LYS A 81 -3.60 14.41 1.89
#